data_AF-A0AAE0E320-F1
#
_entry.id   AF-A0AAE0E320-F1
#
_cell.length_a   1.000
_cell.length_b   1.000
_cell.length_c   1.000
_cell.angle_alpha   90.00
_cell.angle_beta   90.00
_cell.angle_gamma   90.00
#
_symmetry.space_group_name_H-M   'P 1'
#
loop_
_entity.id
_entity.type
_entity.pdbx_description
1 polymer ?
#
loop_
_entity_poly.entity_id
_entity_poly.type
_entity_poly.pdbx_seq_one_letter_code
_entity_poly.pdbx_strand_id
1 'polypeptide(L)'
;MCLIGLPGYCKKKFVDFSYDFNKTSTWLERYYGVIFPVVHPGKWNTLEEVHSEVVLPPELRPQAGRPRKNRVLSAGEHGHRSRYCTICKKSGHNRQNYPNPLPISKAMF
;
A
#
# COMPACT_ATOMS: atom_id res chain seq x y z
N MET A 1 -10.59 51.41 30.58
CA MET A 1 -10.31 51.38 29.13
C MET A 1 -9.34 50.24 28.88
N CYS A 2 -9.82 49.08 28.41
CA CYS A 2 -8.93 47.97 28.07
C CYS A 2 -8.30 48.20 26.70
N LEU A 3 -6.99 48.32 26.69
CA LEU A 3 -6.18 48.36 25.48
C LEU A 3 -6.07 46.96 24.87
N ILE A 4 -6.13 46.99 23.54
CA ILE A 4 -6.08 45.90 22.57
C ILE A 4 -4.92 44.94 22.86
N GLY A 5 -5.22 43.64 22.94
CA GLY A 5 -4.23 42.57 22.93
C GLY A 5 -4.82 41.35 22.23
N LEU A 6 -4.73 41.31 20.91
CA LEU A 6 -5.11 40.15 20.10
C LEU A 6 -4.33 38.93 20.60
N PRO A 7 -4.98 37.80 20.94
CA PRO A 7 -4.27 36.61 21.39
C PRO A 7 -3.36 36.14 20.26
N GLY A 8 -2.08 36.03 20.56
CA GLY A 8 -1.03 35.64 19.63
C GLY A 8 -1.41 34.37 18.86
N TYR A 9 -1.24 34.43 17.55
CA TYR A 9 -1.35 33.26 16.68
C TYR A 9 -0.23 32.28 17.04
N CYS A 10 -0.51 31.33 17.93
CA CYS A 10 0.38 30.19 18.17
C CYS A 10 0.43 29.36 16.89
N LYS A 11 1.60 29.33 16.24
CA LYS A 11 1.90 28.46 15.10
C LYS A 11 1.82 27.00 15.56
N LYS A 12 0.62 26.42 15.55
CA LYS A 12 0.43 24.99 15.79
C LYS A 12 1.22 24.24 14.72
N LYS A 13 2.15 23.38 15.13
CA LYS A 13 2.86 22.51 14.19
C LYS A 13 1.88 21.47 13.67
N PHE A 14 2.12 20.91 12.48
CA PHE A 14 1.27 19.87 11.90
C PHE A 14 0.98 18.70 12.87
N VAL A 15 1.96 18.38 13.72
CA VAL A 15 1.84 17.39 14.81
C VAL A 15 0.80 17.74 15.87
N ASP A 16 0.49 19.02 16.09
CA ASP A 16 -0.54 19.48 17.04
C ASP A 16 -1.96 19.28 16.49
N PHE A 17 -2.08 19.04 15.18
CA PHE A 17 -3.34 18.70 14.50
C PHE A 17 -3.50 17.18 14.28
N SER A 18 -2.42 16.43 14.51
CA SER A 18 -2.45 14.98 14.45
C SER A 18 -3.09 14.45 15.73
N TYR A 19 -4.37 14.11 15.65
CA TYR A 19 -5.09 13.42 16.71
C TYR A 19 -4.25 12.26 17.27
N ASP A 20 -4.26 12.07 18.59
CA ASP A 20 -3.40 11.10 19.28
C ASP A 20 -3.49 9.68 18.69
N PHE A 21 -4.60 9.34 18.04
CA PHE A 21 -4.78 8.09 17.28
C PHE A 21 -3.74 7.79 16.21
N ASN A 22 -3.03 8.78 15.67
CA ASN A 22 -2.00 8.53 14.66
C ASN A 22 -0.63 8.18 15.27
N LYS A 23 -0.49 8.19 16.61
CA LYS A 23 0.75 7.81 17.28
C LYS A 23 0.91 6.29 17.29
N THR A 24 2.13 5.82 17.02
CA THR A 24 2.47 4.38 17.07
C THR A 24 2.14 3.75 18.42
N SER A 25 2.34 4.48 19.53
CA SER A 25 1.97 4.03 20.88
C SER A 25 0.47 3.71 20.98
N THR A 26 -0.39 4.55 20.41
CA THR A 26 -1.84 4.37 20.43
C THR A 26 -2.28 3.18 19.59
N TRP A 27 -1.64 2.93 18.44
CA TRP A 27 -1.86 1.71 17.67
C TRP A 27 -1.42 0.46 18.44
N LEU A 28 -0.25 0.48 19.05
CA LEU A 28 0.25 -0.64 19.85
C LEU A 28 -0.67 -0.96 21.02
N GLU A 29 -1.12 0.05 21.77
CA GLU A 29 -2.08 -0.13 22.87
C GLU A 29 -3.43 -0.66 22.37
N ARG A 30 -3.94 -0.12 21.26
CA ARG A 30 -5.24 -0.50 20.70
C ARG A 30 -5.27 -1.95 20.22
N TYR A 31 -4.15 -2.44 19.70
CA TYR A 31 -3.97 -3.80 19.18
C TYR A 31 -3.14 -4.70 20.11
N TYR A 32 -2.88 -4.28 21.35
CA TYR A 32 -2.14 -5.08 22.33
C TYR A 32 -2.91 -6.36 22.70
N GLY A 33 -4.24 -6.31 22.66
CA GLY A 33 -5.10 -7.46 22.88
C GLY A 33 -5.20 -8.38 21.65
N VAL A 34 -5.46 -9.67 21.89
CA VAL A 34 -5.76 -10.61 20.81
C VAL A 34 -7.14 -10.31 20.26
N ILE A 35 -7.19 -9.76 19.04
CA ILE A 35 -8.42 -9.51 18.30
C ILE A 35 -8.75 -10.80 17.53
N PHE A 36 -9.86 -11.45 17.90
CA PHE A 36 -10.28 -12.76 17.35
C PHE A 36 -9.24 -13.88 17.53
N PRO A 37 -9.00 -14.33 18.78
CA PRO A 37 -8.14 -15.49 19.00
C PRO A 37 -8.71 -16.70 18.24
N VAL A 38 -7.87 -17.32 17.41
CA VAL A 38 -8.19 -18.64 16.85
C VAL A 38 -8.26 -19.60 18.02
N VAL A 39 -9.45 -20.13 18.29
CA VAL A 39 -9.67 -21.08 19.39
C VAL A 39 -8.91 -22.36 19.09
N HIS A 40 -8.47 -23.09 20.12
CA HIS A 40 -7.86 -24.41 19.94
C HIS A 40 -8.80 -25.32 19.11
N PRO A 41 -8.31 -26.11 18.14
CA PRO A 41 -9.15 -26.96 17.29
C PRO A 41 -10.10 -27.88 18.07
N GLY A 42 -9.65 -28.42 19.20
CA GLY A 42 -10.49 -29.24 20.09
C GLY A 42 -11.61 -28.49 20.85
N LYS A 43 -11.71 -27.16 20.71
CA LYS A 43 -12.80 -26.33 21.24
C LYS A 43 -13.75 -25.85 20.13
N TRP A 44 -13.53 -26.25 18.88
CA TRP A 44 -14.40 -25.89 17.79
C TRP A 44 -15.69 -26.71 17.91
N ASN A 45 -16.85 -26.05 17.90
CA ASN A 45 -18.15 -26.70 17.84
C ASN A 45 -18.43 -27.11 16.38
N THR A 46 -17.66 -28.06 15.87
CA THR A 46 -17.81 -28.57 14.51
C THR A 46 -18.56 -29.91 14.56
N LEU A 47 -19.43 -30.16 13.57
CA LEU A 47 -20.13 -31.43 13.46
C LEU A 47 -19.15 -32.57 13.15
N GLU A 48 -19.46 -33.78 13.62
CA GLU A 48 -18.65 -34.99 13.38
C GLU A 48 -18.40 -35.26 11.89
N GLU A 49 -19.36 -34.89 11.04
CA GLU A 49 -19.27 -34.96 9.58
C GLU A 49 -18.12 -34.13 9.01
N VAL A 50 -17.88 -32.93 9.55
CA VAL A 50 -16.79 -32.05 9.10
C VAL A 50 -15.44 -32.52 9.62
N HIS A 51 -15.39 -33.16 10.81
CA HIS A 51 -14.17 -33.77 11.32
C HIS A 51 -13.72 -34.99 10.52
N SER A 52 -14.68 -35.68 9.89
CA SER A 52 -14.42 -36.85 9.04
C SER A 52 -14.27 -36.50 7.56
N GLU A 53 -14.60 -35.25 7.17
CA GLU A 53 -14.44 -34.76 5.80
C GLU A 53 -12.96 -34.62 5.44
N VAL A 54 -12.51 -35.48 4.52
CA VAL A 54 -11.19 -35.33 3.90
C VAL A 54 -11.30 -34.33 2.76
N VAL A 55 -10.88 -33.09 3.01
CA VAL A 55 -10.75 -32.08 1.94
C VAL A 55 -9.59 -32.46 1.04
N LEU A 56 -9.90 -33.07 -0.10
CA LEU A 56 -8.90 -33.34 -1.12
C LEU A 56 -8.48 -32.03 -1.80
N PRO A 57 -7.20 -31.89 -2.18
CA PRO A 57 -6.78 -30.78 -3.02
C PRO A 57 -7.59 -30.79 -4.31
N PRO A 58 -7.86 -29.61 -4.93
CA PRO A 58 -8.52 -29.58 -6.22
C PRO A 58 -7.75 -30.46 -7.21
N GLU A 59 -8.47 -31.21 -8.04
CA GLU A 59 -7.89 -31.98 -9.13
C GLU A 59 -7.34 -31.06 -10.24
N LEU A 60 -6.25 -30.37 -9.94
CA LEU A 60 -5.49 -29.60 -10.92
C LEU A 60 -4.60 -30.57 -11.69
N ARG A 61 -5.09 -31.02 -12.84
CA ARG A 61 -4.20 -31.58 -13.86
C ARG A 61 -3.47 -30.41 -14.51
N PRO A 62 -2.14 -30.24 -14.32
CA PRO A 62 -1.40 -29.30 -15.14
C PRO A 62 -1.63 -29.68 -16.61
N GLN A 63 -1.95 -28.68 -17.44
CA GLN A 63 -2.12 -28.90 -18.87
C GLN A 63 -0.87 -29.60 -19.40
N ALA A 64 -1.03 -30.81 -19.94
CA ALA A 64 0.05 -31.53 -20.59
C ALA A 64 0.50 -30.70 -21.79
N GLY A 65 1.70 -30.12 -21.69
CA GLY A 65 2.18 -29.19 -22.70
C GLY A 65 3.54 -28.64 -22.38
N ARG A 66 4.18 -28.08 -23.40
CA ARG A 66 5.45 -27.39 -23.26
C ARG A 66 5.26 -26.16 -22.35
N PRO A 67 6.12 -25.96 -21.33
CA PRO A 67 6.14 -24.71 -20.58
C PRO A 67 6.23 -23.51 -21.52
N ARG A 68 5.44 -22.46 -21.25
CA ARG A 68 5.50 -21.24 -22.06
C ARG A 68 6.91 -20.64 -21.95
N LYS A 69 7.50 -20.27 -23.08
CA LYS A 69 8.80 -19.57 -23.10
C LYS A 69 8.71 -18.17 -22.49
N ASN A 70 7.56 -17.51 -22.65
CA ASN A 70 7.32 -16.15 -22.20
C ASN A 70 6.24 -16.13 -21.11
N ARG A 71 6.42 -15.21 -20.15
CA ARG A 71 5.46 -14.95 -19.07
C ARG A 71 4.15 -14.38 -19.63
N VAL A 72 3.02 -14.78 -19.05
CA VAL A 72 1.71 -14.17 -19.31
C VAL A 72 1.55 -12.96 -18.40
N LEU A 73 1.20 -11.81 -18.98
CA LEU A 73 0.93 -10.61 -18.20
C LEU A 73 -0.44 -10.71 -17.53
N SER A 74 -0.54 -10.29 -16.28
CA SER A 74 -1.83 -10.19 -15.57
C SER A 74 -2.66 -9.01 -16.09
N ALA A 75 -3.96 -8.96 -15.74
CA ALA A 75 -4.86 -7.90 -16.21
C ALA A 75 -4.41 -6.47 -15.86
N GLY A 76 -3.61 -6.28 -14.80
CA GLY A 76 -3.05 -4.98 -14.41
C GLY A 76 -1.69 -4.66 -15.05
N GLU A 77 -1.02 -5.67 -15.59
CA GLU A 77 0.29 -5.53 -16.20
C GLU A 77 0.15 -5.09 -17.66
N HIS A 78 0.32 -3.80 -17.87
CA HIS A 78 0.44 -3.27 -19.22
C HIS A 78 1.83 -3.62 -19.74
N GLY A 79 1.92 -4.07 -20.99
CA GLY A 79 3.20 -4.24 -21.68
C GLY A 79 4.06 -2.97 -21.57
N HIS A 80 5.37 -3.12 -21.80
CA HIS A 80 6.35 -2.04 -21.60
C HIS A 80 5.87 -0.75 -22.30
N ARG A 81 5.28 0.18 -21.53
CA ARG A 81 4.76 1.43 -22.08
C ARG A 81 5.96 2.14 -22.71
N SER A 82 5.84 2.51 -23.98
CA SER A 82 6.86 3.32 -24.64
C SER A 82 7.05 4.57 -23.78
N ARG A 83 8.22 4.72 -23.17
CA ARG A 83 8.51 5.89 -22.31
C ARG A 83 8.38 7.13 -23.18
N TYR A 84 7.47 8.02 -22.84
CA TYR A 84 7.22 9.25 -23.58
C TYR A 84 7.72 10.45 -22.78
N CYS A 85 8.48 11.32 -23.43
CA CYS A 85 9.02 12.51 -22.80
C CYS A 85 8.08 13.69 -22.99
N THR A 86 7.61 14.28 -21.89
CA THR A 86 6.72 15.45 -21.93
C THR A 86 7.41 16.74 -22.36
N ILE A 87 8.77 16.80 -22.30
CA ILE A 87 9.54 17.97 -22.73
C ILE A 87 9.74 17.96 -24.25
N CYS A 88 10.35 16.91 -24.81
CA CYS A 88 10.68 16.86 -26.23
C CYS A 88 9.63 16.17 -27.10
N LYS A 89 8.57 15.62 -26.49
CA LYS A 89 7.46 14.92 -27.17
C LYS A 89 7.90 13.71 -27.99
N LYS A 90 9.01 13.06 -27.61
CA LYS A 90 9.55 11.86 -28.27
C LYS A 90 9.45 10.64 -27.35
N SER A 91 9.30 9.46 -27.95
CA SER A 91 9.38 8.17 -27.26
C SER A 91 10.84 7.72 -27.05
N GLY A 92 11.06 6.83 -26.08
CA GLY A 92 12.35 6.22 -25.76
C GLY A 92 12.91 6.63 -24.39
N HIS A 93 12.46 7.75 -23.82
CA HIS A 93 12.84 8.21 -22.49
C HIS A 93 11.69 8.95 -21.81
N ASN A 94 11.77 9.12 -20.49
CA ASN A 94 10.83 9.94 -19.71
C ASN A 94 11.46 11.33 -19.44
N ARG A 95 10.68 12.25 -18.86
CA ARG A 95 11.16 13.60 -18.50
C ARG A 95 12.41 13.58 -17.60
N GLN A 96 12.52 12.61 -16.70
CA GLN A 96 13.65 12.50 -15.77
C GLN A 96 14.96 12.20 -16.49
N ASN A 97 14.90 11.39 -17.56
CA ASN A 97 16.05 11.02 -18.37
C ASN A 97 16.18 11.93 -19.61
N TYR A 98 15.66 13.17 -19.55
CA TYR A 98 15.83 14.12 -20.62
C TYR A 98 17.29 14.63 -20.64
N PRO A 99 18.03 14.52 -21.77
CA PRO A 99 19.47 14.79 -21.81
C PRO A 99 19.87 16.22 -21.42
N ASN A 100 18.94 17.17 -21.52
CA ASN A 100 19.17 18.56 -21.17
C ASN A 100 18.22 18.98 -20.03
N PRO A 101 18.54 18.66 -18.77
CA PRO A 101 17.67 18.98 -17.66
C PRO A 101 17.44 20.49 -17.61
N LEU A 102 16.18 20.91 -17.61
CA LEU A 102 15.85 22.31 -17.36
C LEU A 102 16.44 22.70 -15.99
N PRO A 103 17.04 23.90 -15.86
CA PRO A 103 17.62 24.33 -14.60
C PRO A 103 16.54 24.23 -13.52
N ILE A 104 16.79 23.39 -12.52
CA ILE A 104 15.93 23.30 -11.34
C ILE A 104 16.07 24.65 -10.67
N SER A 105 15.05 25.52 -10.80
CA SER A 105 14.97 26.72 -9.98
C SER A 105 14.98 26.23 -8.53
N LYS A 106 16.04 26.55 -7.78
CA LYS A 106 16.12 26.36 -6.34
C LYS A 106 14.93 27.10 -5.73
N ALA A 107 13.86 26.37 -5.42
CA ALA A 107 12.86 26.89 -4.50
C ALA A 107 13.57 27.01 -3.14
N MET A 108 13.82 28.26 -2.75
CA MET A 108 14.29 28.61 -1.41
C MET A 108 13.24 28.08 -0.41
N PHE A 109 13.69 27.16 0.45
CA PHE A 109 13.04 26.88 1.73
C PHE A 109 13.64 27.80 2.79
#